data_AF-A0A934ISZ5-F1
#
_entry.id   AF-A0A934ISZ5-F1
#
_cell.length_a   1.000
_cell.length_b   1.000
_cell.length_c   1.000
_cell.angle_alpha   90.00
_cell.angle_beta   90.00
_cell.angle_gamma   90.00
#
_symmetry.space_group_name_H-M   'P 1'
#
loop_
_entity.id
_entity.type
_entity.pdbx_description
1 polymer ?
#
loop_
_entity_poly.entity_id
_entity_poly.type
_entity_poly.pdbx_seq_one_letter_code
_entity_poly.pdbx_strand_id
1 'polypeptide(L)' 'MSLSARARMAFLMSFAVYPVVVAYATLISLLTPGWEFWQRSFIIVPLMAITIVFFIVPFITTRFGAFIAGRRPAKAN' A
#
# COMPACT_ATOMS: atom_id res chain seq x y z
N MET A 1 -1.05 18.92 -8.87
CA MET A 1 -0.94 17.61 -9.55
C MET A 1 -2.02 17.52 -10.62
N SER A 2 -1.66 17.21 -11.87
CA SER A 2 -2.63 16.98 -12.93
C SER A 2 -3.51 15.75 -12.63
N LEU A 3 -4.71 15.69 -13.20
CA LEU A 3 -5.61 14.54 -13.09
C LEU A 3 -4.93 13.23 -13.52
N SER A 4 -4.07 13.31 -14.55
CA SER A 4 -3.26 12.19 -15.05
C SER A 4 -2.21 11.69 -14.06
N ALA A 5 -1.60 12.58 -13.26
CA ALA A 5 -0.65 12.18 -12.22
C ALA A 5 -1.36 11.48 -11.05
N ARG A 6 -2.55 11.96 -10.67
CA ARG A 6 -3.37 11.33 -9.61
C ARG A 6 -3.86 9.95 -10.03
N ALA A 7 -4.28 9.78 -11.30
CA ALA A 7 -4.69 8.48 -11.85
C ALA A 7 -3.54 7.47 -11.85
N ARG A 8 -2.32 7.86 -12.27
CA ARG A 8 -1.13 7.00 -12.22
C ARG A 8 -0.77 6.60 -10.79
N MET A 9 -0.86 7.54 -9.86
CA MET A 9 -0.58 7.29 -8.44
C MET A 9 -1.62 6.33 -7.84
N ALA A 10 -2.90 6.53 -8.13
CA ALA A 10 -3.97 5.62 -7.69
C ALA A 10 -3.77 4.22 -8.27
N PHE A 11 -3.44 4.09 -9.56
CA PHE A 11 -3.20 2.80 -10.18
C PHE A 11 -2.00 2.06 -9.56
N LEU A 12 -0.87 2.76 -9.36
CA LEU A 12 0.31 2.21 -8.70
C LEU A 12 0.03 1.77 -7.26
N MET A 13 -0.71 2.60 -6.50
CA MET A 13 -1.11 2.27 -5.13
C MET A 13 -2.03 1.05 -5.09
N SER A 14 -3.04 0.99 -5.96
CA SER A 14 -3.94 -0.16 -6.05
C SER A 14 -3.18 -1.44 -6.38
N PHE A 15 -2.27 -1.40 -7.35
CA PHE A 15 -1.50 -2.57 -7.75
C PHE A 15 -0.53 -3.05 -6.67
N ALA A 16 0.01 -2.13 -5.85
CA ALA A 16 0.89 -2.49 -4.74
C ALA A 16 0.14 -3.00 -3.50
N VAL A 17 -0.99 -2.38 -3.16
CA VAL A 17 -1.76 -2.70 -1.95
C VAL A 17 -2.63 -3.94 -2.15
N TYR A 18 -3.26 -4.11 -3.32
CA TYR A 18 -4.16 -5.24 -3.60
C TYR A 18 -3.56 -6.63 -3.31
N PRO A 19 -2.36 -6.99 -3.82
CA PRO A 19 -1.77 -8.30 -3.54
C PRO A 19 -1.45 -8.49 -2.05
N VAL A 20 -1.09 -7.42 -1.33
CA VAL A 20 -0.87 -7.47 0.11
C VAL A 20 -2.16 -7.82 0.83
N VAL A 21 -3.26 -7.14 0.49
CA VAL A 21 -4.59 -7.41 1.06
C VAL A 21 -4.99 -8.87 0.82
N VAL A 22 -4.82 -9.37 -0.41
CA VAL A 22 -5.16 -10.75 -0.77
C VAL A 22 -4.29 -11.76 0.00
N ALA A 23 -2.99 -11.51 0.14
CA ALA A 23 -2.08 -12.38 0.88
C ALA A 23 -2.43 -12.45 2.37
N TYR A 24 -2.73 -11.31 3.02
CA TYR A 24 -3.19 -11.31 4.40
C TYR A 24 -4.54 -11.98 4.57
N ALA A 25 -5.50 -11.71 3.69
CA ALA A 25 -6.83 -12.31 3.77
C ALA A 25 -6.77 -13.84 3.64
N THR A 26 -5.97 -14.36 2.71
CA THR A 26 -5.76 -15.80 2.54
C THR A 26 -5.03 -16.43 3.72
N LEU A 27 -3.94 -15.82 4.20
CA LEU A 27 -3.18 -16.31 5.34
C LEU A 27 -4.03 -16.33 6.63
N ILE A 28 -4.74 -15.24 6.93
CA ILE A 28 -5.61 -15.18 8.11
C ILE A 28 -6.78 -16.15 7.98
N SER A 29 -7.36 -16.30 6.79
CA SER A 29 -8.43 -17.28 6.58
C SER A 29 -7.95 -18.71 6.82
N LEU A 30 -6.70 -19.04 6.50
CA LEU A 30 -6.11 -20.35 6.79
C LEU A 30 -5.82 -20.55 8.28
N LEU A 31 -5.36 -19.50 8.96
CA LEU A 31 -5.03 -19.55 10.40
C LEU A 31 -6.26 -19.49 11.32
N THR A 32 -7.39 -18.99 10.82
CA THR A 32 -8.61 -18.78 11.62
C THR A 32 -9.83 -19.51 11.02
N PRO A 33 -9.78 -20.86 10.92
CA PRO A 33 -10.94 -21.63 10.48
C PRO A 33 -12.11 -21.43 11.45
N GLY A 34 -13.31 -21.18 10.92
CA GLY A 34 -14.52 -20.96 11.72
C GLY A 34 -14.70 -19.56 12.30
N TRP A 35 -13.75 -18.63 12.10
CA TRP A 35 -13.94 -17.24 12.51
C TRP A 35 -14.91 -16.51 11.59
N GLU A 36 -15.79 -15.74 12.19
CA GLU A 36 -16.68 -14.82 11.48
C GLU A 36 -15.90 -13.68 10.82
N PHE A 37 -16.47 -13.08 9.78
CA PHE A 37 -15.81 -12.04 8.99
C PHE A 37 -15.29 -10.87 9.85
N TRP A 38 -16.06 -10.47 10.86
CA TRP A 38 -15.71 -9.36 11.75
C TRP A 38 -14.50 -9.69 12.64
N GLN A 39 -14.40 -10.93 13.15
CA GLN A 39 -13.27 -11.36 13.99
C GLN A 39 -11.97 -11.37 13.19
N ARG A 40 -12.04 -11.83 11.93
CA ARG A 40 -10.91 -11.78 11.01
C ARG A 40 -10.51 -10.34 10.70
N SER A 41 -11.49 -9.46 10.49
CA SER A 41 -11.27 -8.03 10.21
C SER A 41 -10.56 -7.33 11.35
N PHE A 42 -10.83 -7.70 12.60
CA PHE A 42 -10.12 -7.19 13.78
C PHE A 42 -8.61 -7.41 13.72
N ILE A 43 -8.14 -8.48 13.07
CA ILE A 43 -6.71 -8.77 12.93
C ILE A 43 -6.17 -8.24 11.59
N ILE A 44 -6.92 -8.47 10.52
CA ILE A 44 -6.53 -8.11 9.15
C ILE A 44 -6.31 -6.61 9.02
N VAL A 45 -7.25 -5.78 9.50
CA VAL A 45 -7.20 -4.32 9.34
C VAL A 45 -5.97 -3.68 10.00
N PRO A 46 -5.67 -3.89 11.30
CA PRO A 46 -4.50 -3.28 11.92
C PRO A 46 -3.18 -3.78 11.33
N LEU A 47 -3.08 -5.07 10.98
CA LEU A 47 -1.87 -5.59 10.32
C LEU A 47 -1.64 -4.94 8.96
N MET A 48 -2.69 -4.81 8.15
CA MET A 48 -2.59 -4.13 6.86
C MET A 48 -2.22 -2.66 7.03
N ALA A 49 -2.80 -1.95 8.00
CA ALA A 49 -2.49 -0.55 8.26
C ALA A 49 -1.00 -0.36 8.63
N ILE A 50 -0.48 -1.18 9.53
CA ILE A 50 0.95 -1.16 9.92
C ILE A 50 1.82 -1.46 8.70
N THR A 51 1.54 -2.53 7.96
CA THR A 51 2.31 -2.91 6.77
C THR A 51 2.29 -1.82 5.71
N ILE A 52 1.14 -1.19 5.47
CA ILE A 52 1.02 -0.15 4.46
C ILE A 52 1.82 1.09 4.87
N VAL A 53 1.64 1.58 6.10
CA VAL A 53 2.29 2.82 6.56
C VAL A 53 3.81 2.65 6.68
N PHE A 54 4.28 1.53 7.24
CA PHE A 54 5.70 1.33 7.52
C PHE A 54 6.49 0.69 6.38
N PHE A 55 5.85 -0.05 5.47
CA PHE A 55 6.55 -0.72 4.36
C PHE A 55 6.08 -0.24 3.00
N ILE A 56 4.78 -0.26 2.71
CA ILE A 56 4.29 0.03 1.34
C ILE A 56 4.48 1.49 0.96
N VAL A 57 4.09 2.43 1.83
CA VAL A 57 4.27 3.87 1.61
C VAL A 57 5.75 4.20 1.36
N PRO A 58 6.71 3.85 2.23
CA PRO A 58 8.12 4.13 1.99
C PRO A 58 8.66 3.37 0.78
N PHE A 59 8.20 2.14 0.51
CA PHE A 59 8.65 1.39 -0.66
C PHE A 59 8.22 2.08 -1.97
N ILE A 60 6.96 2.52 -2.06
CA ILE A 60 6.45 3.25 -3.23
C ILE A 60 7.10 4.62 -3.33
N THR A 61 7.24 5.37 -2.23
CA THR A 61 7.92 6.67 -2.26
C THR A 61 9.43 6.54 -2.51
N THR A 62 10.06 5.39 -2.25
CA THR A 62 11.49 5.19 -2.55
C THR A 62 11.71 4.68 -3.97
N ARG A 63 10.90 3.73 -4.45
CA ARG A 63 11.04 3.14 -5.81
C ARG A 63 10.38 3.99 -6.89
N PHE A 64 9.24 4.60 -6.60
CA PHE A 64 8.51 5.48 -7.52
C PHE A 64 8.56 6.95 -7.12
N GLY A 65 9.18 7.32 -5.98
CA GLY A 65 9.35 8.73 -5.64
C GLY A 65 10.25 9.49 -6.61
N ALA A 66 11.24 8.86 -7.23
CA ALA A 66 11.98 9.53 -8.32
C ALA A 66 11.08 9.81 -9.56
N PHE A 67 10.07 8.97 -9.78
CA PHE A 67 9.10 9.10 -10.87
C PHE A 67 7.95 10.07 -10.53
N ILE A 68 7.58 10.20 -9.25
CA ILE A 68 6.52 11.09 -8.76
C ILE A 68 7.06 12.47 -8.34
N ALA A 69 8.25 12.53 -7.75
CA ALA A 69 8.89 13.78 -7.28
C ALA A 69 9.64 14.54 -8.38
N GLY A 70 9.55 14.09 -9.65
CA GLY A 70 10.06 14.72 -10.87
C GLY A 70 11.20 15.71 -10.63
N ARG A 71 12.47 15.25 -10.67
CA ARG A 71 13.69 16.06 -10.45
C ARG A 71 13.54 17.16 -9.41
N ARG A 72 14.00 16.92 -8.18
CA ARG A 72 14.39 17.99 -7.26
C ARG A 72 15.23 19.01 -8.06
N PRO A 73 14.82 20.29 -8.21
CA PRO A 73 15.71 21.27 -8.80
C PRO A 73 16.94 21.32 -7.90
N ALA A 74 18.10 21.07 -8.48
CA ALA A 74 19.37 21.28 -7.81
C ALA A 74 19.33 22.70 -7.25
N LYS A 75 19.50 22.82 -5.94
CA LYS A 75 19.61 24.09 -5.24
C LYS A 75 20.76 24.85 -5.93
N ALA A 76 20.42 25.83 -6.75
CA ALA A 76 21.39 26.72 -7.37
C ALA A 76 21.92 27.61 -6.23
N ASN A 77 23.19 27.42 -5.90
CA ASN A 77 23.95 28.33 -5.07
C ASN A 77 24.31 29.59 -5.87
#